data_AF-A0AAD2CH77-F1
#
_entry.id   AF-A0AAD2CH77-F1
#
_cell.length_a   1.000
_cell.length_b   1.000
_cell.length_c   1.000
_cell.angle_alpha   90.00
_cell.angle_beta   90.00
_cell.angle_gamma   90.00
#
_symmetry.space_group_name_H-M   'P 1'
#
loop_
_entity.id
_entity.type
_entity.pdbx_description
1 polymer ?
#
loop_
_entity_poly.entity_id
_entity_poly.type
_entity_poly.pdbx_seq_one_letter_code
_entity_poly.pdbx_strand_id
1 'polypeptide(L)'
;MKTFLTLSLAALIATTTTTVSANEAEDGHTHTNDHEHGHKCACDAITYDFDIDCANTQAMTDALARLQAGQCASNCNNFACEKDWLIVQTHHDHCPEDGIPVAIENGFHDYDGVCSSCDIVRQEIPGAPQCPTVNCTDGSGNLAFQRLLTKSCNSQCSETDCKDDWLTLRVAHDFCENGALSQSSEEGLHALEEPCANFQCNLPLDQIANTLECSPEDLKQAHDDHGDDHADHDASPNMAPGGSGNGDGFDMGSAGVTNLALGAVALFMNLLVAALF
;
A
#
# COMPACT_ATOMS: atom_id res chain seq x y z
N MET A 1 33.81 -12.03 -58.17
CA MET A 1 33.60 -13.44 -57.78
C MET A 1 34.51 -13.78 -56.62
N LYS A 2 34.00 -13.70 -55.38
CA LYS A 2 34.67 -14.22 -54.19
C LYS A 2 33.60 -14.86 -53.32
N THR A 3 33.63 -16.18 -53.34
CA THR A 3 32.80 -17.11 -52.58
C THR A 3 33.25 -17.07 -51.12
N PHE A 4 32.34 -16.92 -50.16
CA PHE A 4 32.61 -17.24 -48.77
C PHE A 4 31.55 -18.19 -48.20
N LEU A 5 32.11 -19.13 -47.47
CA LEU A 5 31.62 -20.42 -47.01
C LEU A 5 30.69 -20.23 -45.81
N THR A 6 29.48 -20.79 -45.86
CA THR A 6 28.58 -20.90 -44.70
C THR A 6 28.99 -22.12 -43.86
N LEU A 7 29.38 -21.92 -42.61
CA LEU A 7 29.64 -22.98 -41.65
C LEU A 7 28.42 -23.14 -40.74
N SER A 8 27.65 -24.20 -40.95
CA SER A 8 26.52 -24.58 -40.10
C SER A 8 27.01 -25.29 -38.85
N LEU A 9 26.73 -24.72 -37.68
CA LEU A 9 26.95 -25.35 -36.38
C LEU A 9 25.61 -25.92 -35.89
N ALA A 10 25.47 -27.24 -35.96
CA ALA A 10 24.34 -27.95 -35.37
C ALA A 10 24.61 -28.16 -33.87
N ALA A 11 23.78 -27.55 -33.02
CA ALA A 11 23.79 -27.78 -31.58
C ALA A 11 22.90 -28.99 -31.24
N LEU A 12 23.47 -29.95 -30.53
CA LEU A 12 22.82 -31.16 -30.02
C LEU A 12 22.22 -30.82 -28.64
N ILE A 13 20.89 -30.80 -28.53
CA ILE A 13 20.19 -30.60 -27.25
C ILE A 13 19.90 -31.99 -26.65
N ALA A 14 20.49 -32.28 -25.50
CA ALA A 14 20.18 -33.45 -24.68
C ALA A 14 19.01 -33.13 -23.75
N THR A 15 17.88 -33.81 -23.93
CA THR A 15 16.71 -33.73 -23.03
C THR A 15 16.85 -34.72 -21.90
N THR A 16 16.97 -34.24 -20.67
CA THR A 16 16.84 -35.03 -19.44
C THR A 16 15.40 -35.00 -18.95
N THR A 17 14.73 -36.15 -19.00
CA THR A 17 13.41 -36.37 -18.39
C THR A 17 13.57 -36.65 -16.90
N THR A 18 13.06 -35.76 -16.05
CA THR A 18 12.86 -35.98 -14.61
C THR A 18 11.42 -36.43 -14.37
N THR A 19 11.27 -37.62 -13.78
CA THR A 19 9.99 -38.14 -13.28
C THR A 19 9.76 -37.60 -11.86
N VAL A 20 8.70 -36.82 -11.66
CA VAL A 20 8.20 -36.45 -10.33
C VAL A 20 7.16 -37.46 -9.91
N SER A 21 7.38 -38.12 -8.77
CA SER A 21 6.39 -38.97 -8.11
C SER A 21 5.42 -38.08 -7.33
N ALA A 22 4.13 -38.18 -7.65
CA ALA A 22 3.06 -37.66 -6.82
C ALA A 22 2.88 -38.59 -5.60
N ASN A 23 3.05 -38.05 -4.41
CA ASN A 23 2.45 -38.61 -3.19
C ASN A 23 1.26 -37.73 -2.85
N GLU A 24 0.07 -38.26 -3.05
CA GLU A 24 -1.17 -37.73 -2.49
C GLU A 24 -1.25 -38.16 -1.02
N ALA A 25 -1.37 -37.19 -0.13
CA ALA A 25 -1.93 -37.36 1.20
C ALA A 25 -2.88 -36.18 1.41
N GLU A 26 -4.16 -36.50 1.42
CA GLU A 26 -5.25 -35.57 1.63
C GLU A 26 -5.25 -35.04 3.07
N ASP A 27 -5.25 -33.73 3.20
CA ASP A 27 -5.85 -33.05 4.35
C ASP A 27 -6.79 -31.99 3.79
N GLY A 28 -8.06 -32.37 3.71
CA GLY A 28 -9.13 -31.58 3.13
C GLY A 28 -9.55 -30.46 4.07
N HIS A 29 -8.81 -29.36 4.06
CA HIS A 29 -9.37 -28.06 4.41
C HIS A 29 -9.91 -27.42 3.13
N THR A 30 -11.22 -27.55 2.94
CA THR A 30 -11.95 -26.78 1.94
C THR A 30 -11.90 -25.31 2.37
N HIS A 31 -10.88 -24.59 1.90
CA HIS A 31 -10.97 -23.15 1.77
C HIS A 31 -12.09 -22.91 0.76
N THR A 32 -13.30 -22.63 1.24
CA THR A 32 -14.23 -21.85 0.43
C THR A 32 -13.42 -20.63 0.00
N ASN A 33 -13.41 -20.37 -1.31
CA ASN A 33 -12.81 -19.17 -1.88
C ASN A 33 -13.64 -17.95 -1.44
N ASP A 34 -13.75 -17.74 -0.14
CA ASP A 34 -14.00 -16.44 0.42
C ASP A 34 -12.66 -15.75 0.21
N HIS A 35 -12.62 -14.95 -0.85
CA HIS A 35 -11.56 -14.01 -1.09
C HIS A 35 -11.21 -13.40 0.27
N GLU A 36 -9.94 -13.52 0.65
CA GLU A 36 -9.35 -12.82 1.78
C GLU A 36 -9.52 -11.33 1.45
N HIS A 37 -10.72 -10.80 1.67
CA HIS A 37 -11.04 -9.41 1.46
C HIS A 37 -10.18 -8.67 2.47
N GLY A 38 -9.24 -7.87 1.98
CA GLY A 38 -8.46 -7.00 2.83
C GLY A 38 -9.40 -6.25 3.76
N HIS A 39 -8.95 -6.04 4.99
CA HIS A 39 -9.66 -5.17 5.93
C HIS A 39 -9.88 -3.80 5.27
N LYS A 40 -11.09 -3.23 5.40
CA LYS A 40 -11.44 -1.97 4.74
C LYS A 40 -10.75 -0.80 5.44
N CYS A 41 -10.11 0.11 4.69
CA CYS A 41 -9.46 1.28 5.29
C CYS A 41 -10.44 2.17 6.08
N ALA A 42 -11.71 2.20 5.69
CA ALA A 42 -12.75 2.89 6.45
C ALA A 42 -12.96 2.31 7.85
N CYS A 43 -12.78 1.00 8.02
CA CYS A 43 -12.83 0.34 9.32
C CYS A 43 -11.57 0.62 10.13
N ASP A 44 -10.42 0.67 9.49
CA ASP A 44 -9.16 1.01 10.17
C ASP A 44 -9.11 2.45 10.65
N ALA A 45 -9.67 3.37 9.87
CA ALA A 45 -9.86 4.75 10.29
C ALA A 45 -10.62 4.83 11.63
N ILE A 46 -11.65 4.00 11.82
CA ILE A 46 -12.40 3.90 13.07
C ILE A 46 -11.56 3.22 14.17
N THR A 47 -10.94 2.08 13.87
CA THR A 47 -10.16 1.28 14.83
C THR A 47 -8.97 2.05 15.38
N TYR A 48 -8.23 2.73 14.50
CA TYR A 48 -7.03 3.48 14.85
C TYR A 48 -7.31 4.95 15.17
N ASP A 49 -8.57 5.41 15.11
CA ASP A 49 -8.98 6.79 15.43
C ASP A 49 -8.21 7.83 14.58
N PHE A 50 -8.45 7.80 13.27
CA PHE A 50 -8.02 8.82 12.31
C PHE A 50 -9.11 9.14 11.29
N ASP A 51 -9.10 10.35 10.75
CA ASP A 51 -10.03 10.79 9.70
C ASP A 51 -9.42 10.59 8.30
N ILE A 52 -10.25 10.19 7.33
CA ILE A 52 -9.89 10.20 5.91
C ILE A 52 -10.27 11.57 5.35
N ASP A 53 -9.33 12.52 5.41
CA ASP A 53 -9.52 13.91 4.96
C ASP A 53 -8.42 14.32 3.97
N CYS A 54 -8.77 14.35 2.69
CA CYS A 54 -7.86 14.74 1.62
C CYS A 54 -7.35 16.18 1.70
N ALA A 55 -7.94 17.05 2.53
CA ALA A 55 -7.42 18.39 2.79
C ALA A 55 -6.33 18.40 3.88
N ASN A 56 -6.24 17.35 4.71
CA ASN A 56 -5.33 17.28 5.85
C ASN A 56 -3.96 16.70 5.48
N THR A 57 -3.26 17.39 4.57
CA THR A 57 -1.92 17.00 4.13
C THR A 57 -0.89 16.93 5.27
N GLN A 58 -1.10 17.71 6.34
CA GLN A 58 -0.24 17.66 7.52
C GLN A 58 -0.27 16.28 8.20
N ALA A 59 -1.47 15.70 8.38
CA ALA A 59 -1.60 14.38 8.99
C ALA A 59 -0.86 13.31 8.19
N MET A 60 -0.94 13.35 6.86
CA MET A 60 -0.20 12.45 5.96
C MET A 60 1.32 12.60 6.15
N THR A 61 1.84 13.83 6.08
CA THR A 61 3.29 14.07 6.22
C THR A 61 3.82 13.75 7.62
N ASP A 62 3.04 14.00 8.67
CA ASP A 62 3.41 13.66 10.04
C ASP A 62 3.45 12.14 10.24
N ALA A 63 2.52 11.40 9.64
CA ALA A 63 2.49 9.94 9.67
C ALA A 63 3.72 9.35 8.96
N LEU A 64 4.05 9.82 7.75
CA LEU A 64 5.28 9.39 7.05
C LEU A 64 6.54 9.69 7.87
N ALA A 65 6.63 10.88 8.49
CA ALA A 65 7.77 11.21 9.34
C ALA A 65 7.88 10.27 10.56
N ARG A 66 6.76 9.83 11.14
CA ARG A 66 6.76 8.85 12.24
C ARG A 66 7.12 7.45 11.76
N LEU A 67 6.67 7.02 10.58
CA LEU A 67 7.11 5.75 9.96
C LEU A 67 8.63 5.69 9.80
N GLN A 68 9.22 6.76 9.28
CA GLN A 68 10.66 6.88 9.08
C GLN A 68 11.42 6.89 10.41
N ALA A 69 10.95 7.68 11.39
CA ALA A 69 11.56 7.75 12.71
C ALA A 69 11.44 6.42 13.50
N GLY A 70 10.35 5.70 13.31
CA GLY A 70 10.07 4.40 13.92
C GLY A 70 10.78 3.22 13.27
N GLN A 71 11.46 3.43 12.12
CA GLN A 71 12.09 2.38 11.32
C GLN A 71 11.08 1.29 10.86
N CYS A 72 9.85 1.71 10.56
CA CYS A 72 8.74 0.80 10.27
C CYS A 72 8.94 -0.02 8.99
N ALA A 73 9.79 0.43 8.07
CA ALA A 73 10.15 -0.30 6.84
C ALA A 73 10.92 -1.61 7.11
N SER A 74 11.37 -1.85 8.34
CA SER A 74 12.00 -3.13 8.74
C SER A 74 11.08 -4.02 9.58
N ASN A 75 10.09 -3.42 10.25
CA ASN A 75 9.13 -4.13 11.08
C ASN A 75 7.92 -3.21 11.34
N CYS A 76 6.76 -3.60 10.84
CA CYS A 76 5.52 -2.86 10.98
C CYS A 76 4.58 -3.47 12.02
N ASN A 77 4.98 -4.51 12.74
CA ASN A 77 4.10 -5.28 13.65
C ASN A 77 3.91 -4.60 15.01
N ASN A 78 3.64 -3.29 15.00
CA ASN A 78 3.27 -2.55 16.19
C ASN A 78 2.27 -1.46 15.83
N PHE A 79 1.42 -1.18 16.82
CA PHE A 79 0.30 -0.25 16.69
C PHE A 79 0.69 1.13 16.11
N ALA A 80 1.87 1.66 16.46
CA ALA A 80 2.28 2.98 15.96
C ALA A 80 2.63 2.93 14.46
N CYS A 81 3.40 1.91 14.04
CA CYS A 81 3.74 1.73 12.64
C CYS A 81 2.50 1.41 11.79
N GLU A 82 1.62 0.53 12.25
CA GLU A 82 0.36 0.20 11.53
C GLU A 82 -0.52 1.43 11.37
N LYS A 83 -0.76 2.18 12.46
CA LYS A 83 -1.56 3.41 12.40
C LYS A 83 -1.00 4.41 11.39
N ASP A 84 0.30 4.69 11.49
CA ASP A 84 0.91 5.69 10.63
C ASP A 84 0.98 5.22 9.17
N TRP A 85 1.14 3.92 8.93
CA TRP A 85 1.05 3.32 7.61
C TRP A 85 -0.35 3.48 7.01
N LEU A 86 -1.38 3.08 7.75
CA LEU A 86 -2.77 3.14 7.30
C LEU A 86 -3.19 4.58 7.01
N ILE A 87 -2.73 5.57 7.80
CA ILE A 87 -2.95 6.98 7.47
C ILE A 87 -2.35 7.31 6.11
N VAL A 88 -1.11 6.91 5.82
CA VAL A 88 -0.44 7.25 4.57
C VAL A 88 -1.10 6.55 3.37
N GLN A 89 -1.23 5.22 3.42
CA GLN A 89 -1.83 4.43 2.35
C GLN A 89 -3.26 4.87 2.04
N THR A 90 -4.11 4.96 3.07
CA THR A 90 -5.54 5.28 2.88
C THR A 90 -5.73 6.60 2.13
N HIS A 91 -4.91 7.60 2.46
CA HIS A 91 -4.99 8.89 1.78
C HIS A 91 -4.43 8.80 0.37
N HIS A 92 -3.27 8.19 0.17
CA HIS A 92 -2.66 8.00 -1.15
C HIS A 92 -3.62 7.34 -2.14
N ASP A 93 -4.24 6.23 -1.75
CA ASP A 93 -5.11 5.45 -2.63
C ASP A 93 -6.46 6.13 -2.89
N HIS A 94 -6.97 6.89 -1.90
CA HIS A 94 -8.30 7.51 -1.99
C HIS A 94 -8.32 8.92 -2.58
N CYS A 95 -7.35 9.75 -2.21
CA CYS A 95 -7.39 11.18 -2.49
C CYS A 95 -7.01 11.50 -3.94
N PRO A 96 -7.34 12.71 -4.42
CA PRO A 96 -6.89 13.13 -5.72
C PRO A 96 -5.38 13.36 -5.62
N GLU A 97 -4.67 12.98 -6.67
CA GLU A 97 -3.22 13.09 -6.83
C GLU A 97 -2.68 14.50 -6.46
N ASP A 98 -3.38 15.57 -6.84
CA ASP A 98 -2.98 16.95 -6.50
C ASP A 98 -3.13 17.31 -5.01
N GLY A 99 -3.87 16.50 -4.25
CA GLY A 99 -4.04 16.57 -2.81
C GLY A 99 -2.99 15.80 -2.02
N ILE A 100 -2.16 14.98 -2.66
CA ILE A 100 -1.14 14.18 -1.99
C ILE A 100 0.22 14.89 -2.03
N PRO A 101 0.89 15.04 -0.89
CA PRO A 101 2.26 15.56 -0.86
C PRO A 101 3.21 14.67 -1.65
N VAL A 102 4.06 15.24 -2.51
CA VAL A 102 5.08 14.51 -3.30
C VAL A 102 5.96 13.56 -2.47
N ALA A 103 6.22 13.90 -1.20
CA ALA A 103 6.99 13.04 -0.31
C ALA A 103 6.26 11.73 0.06
N ILE A 104 4.93 11.76 0.06
CA ILE A 104 4.07 10.59 0.28
C ILE A 104 4.10 9.72 -0.97
N GLU A 105 3.74 10.27 -2.14
CA GLU A 105 3.77 9.58 -3.44
C GLU A 105 5.08 8.79 -3.62
N ASN A 106 6.23 9.45 -3.39
CA ASN A 106 7.52 8.79 -3.63
C ASN A 106 8.06 7.94 -2.47
N GLY A 107 7.43 7.95 -1.30
CA GLY A 107 8.07 7.50 -0.06
C GLY A 107 7.36 6.37 0.67
N PHE A 108 6.10 6.09 0.37
CA PHE A 108 5.31 5.14 1.14
C PHE A 108 5.40 3.69 0.60
N HIS A 109 5.73 3.48 -0.68
CA HIS A 109 5.95 2.12 -1.22
C HIS A 109 7.11 1.34 -0.56
N ASP A 110 8.01 2.03 0.17
CA ASP A 110 9.05 1.39 0.99
C ASP A 110 8.48 0.48 2.09
N TYR A 111 7.19 0.60 2.42
CA TYR A 111 6.52 -0.11 3.51
C TYR A 111 5.59 -1.25 3.02
N ASP A 112 5.25 -1.32 1.72
CA ASP A 112 4.29 -2.30 1.16
C ASP A 112 4.66 -3.76 1.44
N GLY A 113 5.96 -4.07 1.50
CA GLY A 113 6.44 -5.42 1.76
C GLY A 113 6.45 -5.83 3.23
N VAL A 114 6.11 -4.92 4.16
CA VAL A 114 6.28 -5.10 5.60
C VAL A 114 5.02 -4.74 6.39
N CYS A 115 4.28 -3.71 5.98
CA CYS A 115 3.02 -3.33 6.57
C CYS A 115 1.85 -4.00 5.85
N SER A 116 0.79 -4.34 6.59
CA SER A 116 -0.44 -4.87 5.99
C SER A 116 -1.24 -3.71 5.37
N SER A 117 -1.78 -3.93 4.18
CA SER A 117 -2.61 -2.95 3.48
C SER A 117 -4.10 -3.13 3.76
N CYS A 118 -4.85 -2.05 3.64
CA CYS A 118 -6.30 -2.05 3.69
C CYS A 118 -6.90 -1.73 2.31
N ASP A 119 -8.17 -2.11 2.11
CA ASP A 119 -8.88 -1.89 0.85
C ASP A 119 -9.57 -0.52 0.83
N ILE A 120 -9.16 0.34 -0.10
CA ILE A 120 -9.84 1.59 -0.47
C ILE A 120 -9.56 1.89 -1.94
N VAL A 121 -10.49 2.57 -2.61
CA VAL A 121 -10.30 3.04 -3.98
C VAL A 121 -10.32 4.55 -4.06
N ARG A 122 -9.75 5.07 -5.14
CA ARG A 122 -9.77 6.51 -5.47
C ARG A 122 -11.20 7.04 -5.53
N GLN A 123 -11.39 8.25 -5.01
CA GLN A 123 -12.67 8.94 -5.09
C GLN A 123 -13.11 9.23 -6.54
N GLU A 124 -14.43 9.39 -6.74
CA GLU A 124 -15.00 9.76 -8.03
C GLU A 124 -14.49 11.12 -8.51
N ILE A 125 -14.09 11.18 -9.78
CA ILE A 125 -13.72 12.40 -10.50
C ILE A 125 -14.94 12.90 -11.28
N PRO A 126 -15.52 14.06 -10.95
CA PRO A 126 -16.73 14.54 -11.61
C PRO A 126 -16.57 14.69 -13.13
N GLY A 127 -17.40 13.97 -13.88
CA GLY A 127 -17.45 14.03 -15.34
C GLY A 127 -16.36 13.22 -16.05
N ALA A 128 -15.50 12.50 -15.34
CA ALA A 128 -14.55 11.57 -15.95
C ALA A 128 -15.30 10.34 -16.54
N PRO A 129 -14.81 9.78 -17.68
CA PRO A 129 -15.40 8.58 -18.27
C PRO A 129 -15.14 7.34 -17.42
N GLN A 130 -15.83 6.23 -17.73
CA GLN A 130 -15.56 4.93 -17.14
C GLN A 130 -14.13 4.45 -17.48
N CYS A 131 -13.42 3.90 -16.49
CA CYS A 131 -12.10 3.30 -16.66
C CYS A 131 -12.12 2.05 -17.54
N PRO A 132 -11.01 1.75 -18.24
CA PRO A 132 -10.83 0.44 -18.87
C PRO A 132 -10.84 -0.66 -17.79
N THR A 133 -11.33 -1.84 -18.14
CA THR A 133 -11.16 -3.02 -17.30
C THR A 133 -9.72 -3.52 -17.39
N VAL A 134 -9.09 -3.78 -16.24
CA VAL A 134 -7.75 -4.38 -16.14
C VAL A 134 -7.83 -5.79 -15.58
N ASN A 135 -6.81 -6.60 -15.87
CA ASN A 135 -6.61 -7.90 -15.25
C ASN A 135 -5.42 -7.80 -14.30
N CYS A 136 -5.67 -8.00 -13.00
CA CYS A 136 -4.65 -7.86 -11.95
C CYS A 136 -3.57 -8.95 -11.98
N THR A 137 -3.73 -10.00 -12.79
CA THR A 137 -2.90 -11.21 -12.72
C THR A 137 -2.11 -11.52 -14.00
N ASP A 138 -2.30 -10.78 -15.09
CA ASP A 138 -1.62 -11.05 -16.37
C ASP A 138 -0.39 -10.15 -16.63
N GLY A 139 -0.08 -9.26 -15.68
CA GLY A 139 1.05 -8.33 -15.78
C GLY A 139 0.83 -7.18 -16.78
N SER A 140 -0.39 -6.95 -17.26
CA SER A 140 -0.69 -5.88 -18.23
C SER A 140 -0.29 -4.50 -17.72
N GLY A 141 -0.46 -4.22 -16.42
CA GLY A 141 -0.05 -2.96 -15.80
C GLY A 141 1.46 -2.73 -15.89
N ASN A 142 2.27 -3.72 -15.52
CA ASN A 142 3.73 -3.65 -15.65
C ASN A 142 4.18 -3.48 -17.11
N LEU A 143 3.52 -4.15 -18.05
CA LEU A 143 3.80 -3.98 -19.48
C LEU A 143 3.39 -2.58 -19.98
N ALA A 144 2.31 -2.00 -19.46
CA ALA A 144 1.88 -0.65 -19.77
C ALA A 144 2.91 0.39 -19.28
N PHE A 145 3.41 0.25 -18.06
CA PHE A 145 4.50 1.08 -17.53
C PHE A 145 5.74 1.07 -18.44
N GLN A 146 6.21 -0.10 -18.86
CA GLN A 146 7.36 -0.22 -19.77
C GLN A 146 7.12 0.47 -21.13
N ARG A 147 5.90 0.39 -21.67
CA ARG A 147 5.53 1.07 -22.92
C ARG A 147 5.48 2.60 -22.74
N LEU A 148 4.97 3.09 -21.61
CA LEU A 148 4.96 4.54 -21.28
C LEU A 148 6.39 5.09 -21.25
N LEU A 149 7.32 4.39 -20.62
CA LEU A 149 8.73 4.80 -20.59
C LEU A 149 9.37 4.77 -21.98
N THR A 150 9.10 3.72 -22.77
CA THR A 150 9.60 3.60 -24.15
C THR A 150 9.14 4.76 -25.04
N LYS A 151 7.94 5.28 -24.79
CA LYS A 151 7.33 6.41 -25.50
C LYS A 151 7.63 7.77 -24.87
N SER A 152 8.41 7.82 -23.79
CA SER A 152 8.76 9.05 -23.06
C SER A 152 7.56 9.82 -22.50
N CYS A 153 6.50 9.10 -22.12
CA CYS A 153 5.25 9.66 -21.60
C CYS A 153 5.43 10.40 -20.26
N ASN A 154 6.54 10.17 -19.55
CA ASN A 154 6.94 10.87 -18.33
C ASN A 154 7.41 12.33 -18.56
N SER A 155 7.39 12.79 -19.81
CA SER A 155 7.71 14.17 -20.17
C SER A 155 6.61 14.84 -21.00
N GLN A 156 5.95 14.06 -21.87
CA GLN A 156 4.82 14.49 -22.67
C GLN A 156 3.84 13.34 -22.84
N CYS A 157 2.69 13.41 -22.19
CA CYS A 157 1.66 12.38 -22.30
C CYS A 157 0.71 12.73 -23.45
N SER A 158 0.91 12.10 -24.61
CA SER A 158 0.02 12.30 -25.77
C SER A 158 -1.20 11.38 -25.70
N GLU A 159 -2.33 11.83 -26.23
CA GLU A 159 -3.54 10.98 -26.29
C GLU A 159 -3.31 9.73 -27.14
N THR A 160 -2.63 9.87 -28.28
CA THR A 160 -2.41 8.78 -29.22
C THR A 160 -1.42 7.74 -28.71
N ASP A 161 -0.37 8.16 -28.00
CA ASP A 161 0.72 7.26 -27.63
C ASP A 161 0.62 6.78 -26.19
N CYS A 162 0.12 7.61 -25.27
CA CYS A 162 0.24 7.36 -23.84
C CYS A 162 -1.07 7.00 -23.14
N LYS A 163 -2.20 7.58 -23.55
CA LYS A 163 -3.49 7.48 -22.81
C LYS A 163 -3.89 6.07 -22.44
N ASP A 164 -3.90 5.14 -23.38
CA ASP A 164 -4.39 3.77 -23.13
C ASP A 164 -3.46 3.00 -22.16
N ASP A 165 -2.15 3.17 -22.32
CA ASP A 165 -1.17 2.56 -21.41
C ASP A 165 -1.23 3.22 -20.02
N TRP A 166 -1.40 4.55 -19.96
CA TRP A 166 -1.55 5.29 -18.73
C TRP A 166 -2.78 4.85 -17.93
N LEU A 167 -3.95 4.80 -18.57
CA LEU A 167 -5.17 4.34 -17.92
C LEU A 167 -5.08 2.86 -17.52
N THR A 168 -4.38 2.02 -18.29
CA THR A 168 -4.14 0.62 -17.88
C THR A 168 -3.27 0.53 -16.63
N LEU A 169 -2.17 1.29 -16.58
CA LEU A 169 -1.27 1.32 -15.42
C LEU A 169 -1.97 1.88 -14.18
N ARG A 170 -2.59 3.05 -14.31
CA ARG A 170 -3.26 3.74 -13.20
C ARG A 170 -4.42 2.93 -12.64
N VAL A 171 -5.22 2.29 -13.49
CA VAL A 171 -6.31 1.44 -12.99
C VAL A 171 -5.77 0.17 -12.34
N ALA A 172 -4.68 -0.41 -12.83
CA ALA A 172 -4.06 -1.54 -12.15
C ALA A 172 -3.54 -1.13 -10.76
N HIS A 173 -2.92 0.03 -10.63
CA HIS A 173 -2.49 0.62 -9.37
C HIS A 173 -3.68 0.88 -8.42
N ASP A 174 -4.70 1.61 -8.89
CA ASP A 174 -5.81 2.08 -8.04
C ASP A 174 -6.85 0.99 -7.67
N PHE A 175 -6.84 -0.19 -8.31
CA PHE A 175 -7.89 -1.21 -8.15
C PHE A 175 -7.40 -2.61 -7.82
N CYS A 176 -6.19 -2.99 -8.23
CA CYS A 176 -5.69 -4.32 -7.93
C CYS A 176 -5.09 -4.38 -6.53
N GLU A 177 -5.07 -5.57 -5.95
CA GLU A 177 -4.39 -5.81 -4.66
C GLU A 177 -2.92 -5.40 -4.73
N ASN A 178 -2.39 -4.92 -3.60
CA ASN A 178 -0.98 -4.58 -3.46
C ASN A 178 -0.08 -5.75 -3.91
N GLY A 179 0.93 -5.43 -4.73
CA GLY A 179 1.81 -6.43 -5.35
C GLY A 179 1.36 -6.97 -6.71
N ALA A 180 0.19 -6.55 -7.23
CA ALA A 180 -0.18 -6.79 -8.62
C ALA A 180 0.78 -6.10 -9.61
N LEU A 181 1.33 -4.95 -9.24
CA LEU A 181 2.42 -4.30 -9.95
C LEU A 181 3.77 -4.57 -9.28
N SER A 182 4.84 -4.46 -10.07
CA SER A 182 6.19 -4.47 -9.52
C SER A 182 6.44 -3.17 -8.78
N GLN A 183 7.29 -3.18 -7.75
CA GLN A 183 7.74 -1.98 -7.04
C GLN A 183 8.22 -0.86 -7.99
N SER A 184 8.93 -1.20 -9.07
CA SER A 184 9.35 -0.19 -10.06
C SER A 184 8.21 0.49 -10.82
N SER A 185 7.07 -0.19 -10.95
CA SER A 185 5.86 0.36 -11.57
C SER A 185 5.05 1.18 -10.56
N GLU A 186 4.93 0.70 -9.32
CA GLU A 186 4.28 1.40 -8.18
C GLU A 186 5.02 2.71 -7.84
N GLU A 187 6.35 2.73 -7.81
CA GLU A 187 7.07 4.00 -7.58
C GLU A 187 7.15 4.84 -8.86
N GLY A 188 7.19 4.15 -10.00
CA GLY A 188 7.44 4.78 -11.30
C GLY A 188 6.25 5.53 -11.89
N LEU A 189 5.01 5.16 -11.54
CA LEU A 189 3.83 5.86 -12.05
C LEU A 189 3.75 7.31 -11.59
N HIS A 190 4.30 7.67 -10.43
CA HIS A 190 4.26 9.05 -9.92
C HIS A 190 5.02 10.05 -10.80
N ALA A 191 5.97 9.59 -11.61
CA ALA A 191 6.62 10.42 -12.62
C ALA A 191 5.77 10.62 -13.89
N LEU A 192 4.71 9.85 -14.07
CA LEU A 192 3.77 9.89 -15.21
C LEU A 192 2.49 10.66 -14.88
N GLU A 193 2.15 10.76 -13.60
CA GLU A 193 0.99 11.43 -13.01
C GLU A 193 0.79 12.86 -13.53
N GLU A 194 1.70 13.80 -13.24
CA GLU A 194 1.58 15.18 -13.71
C GLU A 194 1.53 15.29 -15.25
N PRO A 195 2.43 14.66 -16.03
CA PRO A 195 2.36 14.68 -17.50
C PRO A 195 1.04 14.13 -18.06
N CYS A 196 0.45 13.12 -17.41
CA CYS A 196 -0.75 12.41 -17.87
C CYS A 196 -2.05 12.85 -17.19
N ALA A 197 -2.03 13.88 -16.33
CA ALA A 197 -3.17 14.34 -15.53
C ALA A 197 -4.45 14.67 -16.34
N ASN A 198 -4.34 14.93 -17.66
CA ASN A 198 -5.50 15.14 -18.54
C ASN A 198 -6.29 13.85 -18.86
N PHE A 199 -5.72 12.68 -18.56
CA PHE A 199 -6.33 11.39 -18.83
C PHE A 199 -6.76 10.75 -17.50
N GLN A 200 -8.02 10.98 -17.15
CA GLN A 200 -8.64 10.47 -15.94
C GLN A 200 -9.85 9.62 -16.29
N CYS A 201 -10.23 8.73 -15.38
CA CYS A 201 -11.41 7.88 -15.48
C CYS A 201 -11.92 7.51 -14.08
N ASN A 202 -13.16 7.03 -13.99
CA ASN A 202 -13.75 6.49 -12.77
C ASN A 202 -13.88 4.97 -12.86
N LEU A 203 -13.57 4.30 -11.74
CA LEU A 203 -13.95 2.90 -11.53
C LEU A 203 -15.49 2.76 -11.58
N PRO A 204 -16.02 1.53 -11.77
CA PRO A 204 -17.45 1.28 -11.63
C PRO A 204 -18.01 1.84 -10.31
N LEU A 205 -19.21 2.45 -10.35
CA LEU A 205 -19.81 3.10 -9.19
C LEU A 205 -20.00 2.16 -7.99
N ASP A 206 -20.23 0.88 -8.23
CA ASP A 206 -20.33 -0.16 -7.19
C ASP A 206 -18.99 -0.42 -6.48
N GLN A 207 -17.86 -0.09 -7.09
CA GLN A 207 -16.54 -0.11 -6.44
C GLN A 207 -16.31 1.14 -5.60
N ILE A 208 -16.78 2.31 -6.05
CA ILE A 208 -16.54 3.59 -5.38
C ILE A 208 -17.50 3.84 -4.22
N ALA A 209 -18.79 3.51 -4.38
CA ALA A 209 -19.89 4.02 -3.55
C ALA A 209 -19.75 3.73 -2.04
N ASN A 210 -19.05 2.66 -1.67
CA ASN A 210 -18.96 2.21 -0.29
C ASN A 210 -17.52 2.19 0.24
N THR A 211 -16.59 2.85 -0.45
CA THR A 211 -15.16 2.78 -0.08
C THR A 211 -14.85 3.49 1.25
N LEU A 212 -15.70 4.42 1.66
CA LEU A 212 -15.61 5.15 2.94
C LEU A 212 -16.60 4.62 3.98
N GLU A 213 -17.32 3.55 3.67
CA GLU A 213 -18.27 2.94 4.60
C GLU A 213 -17.63 1.74 5.28
N CYS A 214 -17.87 1.64 6.59
CA CYS A 214 -17.52 0.46 7.38
C CYS A 214 -18.79 -0.03 8.08
N SER A 215 -19.27 -1.22 7.70
CA SER A 215 -20.44 -1.82 8.35
C SER A 215 -20.07 -2.45 9.70
N PRO A 216 -21.04 -2.64 10.62
CA PRO A 216 -20.80 -3.39 11.86
C PRO A 216 -20.34 -4.83 11.63
N GLU A 217 -20.65 -5.42 10.47
CA GLU A 217 -20.15 -6.71 10.05
C GLU A 217 -18.66 -6.62 9.66
N ASP A 218 -18.27 -5.61 8.88
CA ASP A 218 -16.88 -5.36 8.50
C ASP A 218 -15.99 -5.07 9.73
N LEU A 219 -16.51 -4.34 10.73
CA LEU A 219 -15.79 -4.08 11.99
C LEU A 219 -15.50 -5.36 12.77
N LYS A 220 -16.39 -6.35 12.74
CA LYS A 220 -16.15 -7.62 13.47
C LYS A 220 -15.03 -8.41 12.81
N GLN A 221 -15.05 -8.47 11.47
CA GLN A 221 -13.99 -9.14 10.70
C GLN A 221 -12.62 -8.53 10.98
N ALA A 222 -12.52 -7.19 11.04
CA ALA A 222 -11.27 -6.49 11.34
C ALA A 222 -10.72 -6.77 12.77
N HIS A 223 -11.56 -7.23 13.69
CA HIS A 223 -11.16 -7.59 15.06
C HIS A 223 -10.83 -9.07 15.24
N ASP A 224 -11.34 -9.95 14.37
CA ASP A 224 -11.15 -11.40 14.49
C ASP A 224 -9.76 -11.86 14.03
N ASP A 225 -9.07 -11.08 13.19
CA ASP A 225 -7.68 -11.36 12.76
C ASP A 225 -6.60 -10.89 13.76
N HIS A 226 -7.02 -10.16 14.81
CA HIS A 226 -6.14 -9.68 15.87
C HIS A 226 -6.38 -10.32 17.25
N GLY A 227 -7.25 -11.32 17.33
CA GLY A 227 -7.39 -12.13 18.53
C GLY A 227 -8.32 -13.32 18.36
N ASP A 228 -7.77 -14.53 18.39
CA ASP A 228 -8.15 -15.55 19.40
C ASP A 228 -7.40 -16.88 19.21
N ASP A 229 -6.08 -16.88 19.46
CA ASP A 229 -5.36 -18.08 19.90
C ASP A 229 -5.54 -18.36 21.41
N HIS A 230 -6.39 -17.57 22.09
CA HIS A 230 -6.60 -17.68 23.52
C HIS A 230 -8.06 -17.91 23.88
N ALA A 231 -8.36 -19.21 23.83
CA ALA A 231 -9.18 -19.95 24.78
C ALA A 231 -10.64 -20.20 24.38
N ASP A 232 -10.90 -21.46 24.03
CA ASP A 232 -12.04 -22.26 24.46
C ASP A 232 -11.85 -23.69 23.88
N HIS A 233 -11.87 -24.83 24.57
CA HIS A 233 -12.33 -25.20 25.90
C HIS A 233 -11.60 -26.50 26.33
N ASP A 234 -11.27 -26.64 27.62
CA ASP A 234 -11.69 -27.87 28.31
C ASP A 234 -11.95 -27.58 29.78
N ALA A 235 -13.23 -27.53 30.10
CA ALA A 235 -13.75 -27.40 31.44
C ALA A 235 -13.45 -28.69 32.22
N SER A 236 -12.76 -28.56 33.36
CA SER A 236 -13.01 -29.46 34.48
C SER A 236 -12.96 -28.71 35.81
N PRO A 237 -14.02 -28.83 36.64
CA PRO A 237 -14.13 -28.12 37.91
C PRO A 237 -13.48 -28.96 39.02
N ASN A 238 -12.65 -28.36 39.87
CA ASN A 238 -12.57 -28.75 41.29
C ASN A 238 -11.71 -27.79 42.13
N MET A 239 -12.39 -27.15 43.10
CA MET A 239 -11.99 -26.81 44.49
C MET A 239 -10.69 -26.03 44.71
N ALA A 240 -10.60 -24.97 45.52
CA ALA A 240 -11.27 -24.64 46.78
C ALA A 240 -11.03 -23.14 47.13
N PRO A 241 -11.70 -22.57 48.15
CA PRO A 241 -11.62 -21.15 48.48
C PRO A 241 -10.55 -20.86 49.54
N GLY A 242 -9.83 -19.75 49.41
CA GLY A 242 -9.01 -19.25 50.50
C GLY A 242 -8.23 -17.99 50.16
N GLY A 243 -8.41 -16.94 50.96
CA GLY A 243 -7.38 -15.91 51.16
C GLY A 243 -7.84 -14.47 51.03
N SER A 244 -8.39 -13.93 52.12
CA SER A 244 -8.39 -12.48 52.40
C SER A 244 -6.99 -11.90 52.37
N GLY A 245 -6.84 -10.69 51.83
CA GLY A 245 -5.64 -9.85 51.97
C GLY A 245 -5.95 -8.38 51.69
N ASN A 246 -5.83 -7.55 52.72
CA ASN A 246 -6.05 -6.11 52.75
C ASN A 246 -4.87 -5.30 52.18
N GLY A 247 -5.17 -4.05 51.79
CA GLY A 247 -4.26 -2.87 51.87
C GLY A 247 -3.19 -2.80 50.78
N ASP A 248 -2.69 -1.65 50.31
CA ASP A 248 -2.79 -0.23 50.61
C ASP A 248 -2.31 0.48 49.31
N GLY A 249 -2.89 1.58 48.80
CA GLY A 249 -2.60 2.92 49.29
C GLY A 249 -1.20 3.43 48.92
N PHE A 250 -0.98 3.92 47.68
CA PHE A 250 0.18 4.77 47.29
C PHE A 250 -0.28 5.68 46.13
N ASP A 251 -0.76 6.89 46.42
CA ASP A 251 -0.04 8.16 46.63
C ASP A 251 0.44 8.81 45.31
N MET A 252 -0.09 10.01 45.07
CA MET A 252 0.11 10.85 43.90
C MET A 252 1.32 11.77 44.12
N GLY A 253 2.40 11.50 43.40
CA GLY A 253 3.59 12.35 43.37
C GLY A 253 3.58 13.33 42.19
N SER A 254 3.00 14.51 42.41
CA SER A 254 3.20 15.72 41.61
C SER A 254 4.60 16.30 41.88
N ALA A 255 5.40 16.53 40.83
CA ALA A 255 6.28 17.70 40.65
C ALA A 255 7.20 17.52 39.44
N GLY A 256 7.33 18.55 38.59
CA GLY A 256 8.43 18.57 37.61
C GLY A 256 8.27 19.49 36.42
N VAL A 257 7.83 20.74 36.60
CA VAL A 257 8.03 21.79 35.59
C VAL A 257 9.53 22.06 35.44
N THR A 258 10.09 21.79 34.27
CA THR A 258 11.34 22.43 33.82
C THR A 258 11.17 22.95 32.40
N ASN A 259 10.97 24.27 32.32
CA ASN A 259 11.29 25.07 31.15
C ASN A 259 12.75 24.85 30.78
N LEU A 260 13.06 24.56 29.51
CA LEU A 260 14.36 24.87 28.95
C LEU A 260 14.24 25.34 27.49
N ALA A 261 14.51 26.64 27.34
CA ALA A 261 15.23 27.30 26.26
C ALA A 261 14.76 27.15 24.81
N LEU A 262 14.22 28.27 24.31
CA LEU A 262 14.29 28.71 22.92
C LEU A 262 15.73 28.57 22.39
N GLY A 263 15.87 27.81 21.30
CA GLY A 263 17.04 27.82 20.43
C GLY A 263 16.63 28.24 19.02
N ALA A 264 16.62 29.56 18.77
CA ALA A 264 16.56 30.09 17.42
C ALA A 264 17.90 29.79 16.73
N VAL A 265 17.89 28.94 15.70
CA VAL A 265 19.01 28.85 14.75
C VAL A 265 18.54 29.42 13.43
N ALA A 266 19.26 30.46 13.02
CA ALA A 266 18.97 31.36 11.95
C ALA A 266 19.01 30.70 10.57
N LEU A 267 18.14 31.21 9.69
CA LEU A 267 18.31 31.24 8.24
C LEU A 267 19.77 31.54 7.88
N PHE A 268 20.37 30.67 7.07
CA PHE A 268 21.38 31.09 6.10
C PHE A 268 20.97 30.59 4.72
N MET A 269 20.41 31.53 3.96
CA MET A 269 20.43 31.50 2.49
C MET A 269 21.88 31.32 2.03
N ASN A 270 22.13 30.37 1.12
CA ASN A 270 23.24 30.50 0.19
C ASN A 270 22.74 30.22 -1.23
N LEU A 271 22.50 31.35 -1.90
CA LEU A 271 22.35 31.54 -3.32
C LEU A 271 23.76 31.64 -3.93
N LEU A 272 24.19 30.64 -4.71
CA LEU A 272 25.25 30.68 -5.75
C LEU A 272 25.45 29.21 -6.20
N VAL A 273 25.43 28.79 -7.45
CA VAL A 273 26.06 29.36 -8.64
C VAL A 273 25.29 28.89 -9.88
N ALA A 274 24.77 29.84 -10.66
CA ALA A 274 24.57 29.67 -12.08
C ALA A 274 25.84 30.19 -12.79
N ALA A 275 26.65 29.30 -13.34
CA ALA A 275 27.60 29.55 -14.43
C ALA A 275 28.33 28.25 -14.80
N LEU A 276 28.30 27.89 -16.09
CA LEU A 276 29.00 26.76 -16.76
C LEU A 276 28.30 25.41 -16.49
N PHE A 277 27.45 24.88 -17.37
CA PHE A 277 27.69 24.50 -18.78
C PHE A 277 26.40 24.52 -19.59
#